data_AF-A0A419SRT0-F1
#
_entry.id   AF-A0A419SRT0-F1
#
_cell.length_a   1.000
_cell.length_b   1.000
_cell.length_c   1.000
_cell.angle_alpha   90.00
_cell.angle_beta   90.00
_cell.angle_gamma   90.00
#
_symmetry.space_group_name_H-M   'P 1'
#
loop_
_entity.id
_entity.type
_entity.pdbx_description
1 polymer ?
#
loop_
_entity_poly.entity_id
_entity_poly.type
_entity_poly.pdbx_seq_one_letter_code
_entity_poly.pdbx_strand_id
1 'polypeptide(L)'
;MIGQIFTPISLMKKVFRLGERSLAREEISHRLEILNSGNSLDFEQIIQAALDEANSPFQEGSSKAIIEFQQKPSPVAEAVSQILNKMDTGAPMTEEQLLRRLRSKNKISWSLAFERIGLLADHRFSQLVDGRWLLTNWEFVNDEVYHYLTEHETTQVPRREIAQLLDVKMGYRKKKCLFLPEYDQRFQIDQTSLAVLSKAPVGNASEETRREEDGGETLQTQANAKEDKSFMEVAAAMSQVVEAKKTIVDEVVDDLMGALIKLEQRSNEMKDEVVGHFSSNNLEAIKGLMSEKEKNETVLSKLKEIVDELT
;
A
#
# COMPACT_ATOMS: atom_id res chain seq x y z
N MET A 1 14.63 -5.51 -15.90
CA MET A 1 15.14 -6.50 -14.93
C MET A 1 14.48 -6.24 -13.60
N ILE A 2 13.54 -7.08 -13.19
CA ILE A 2 12.92 -6.97 -11.87
C ILE A 2 14.01 -7.36 -10.87
N GLY A 3 14.41 -6.42 -9.99
CA GLY A 3 15.39 -6.71 -8.95
C GLY A 3 14.90 -7.85 -8.06
N GLN A 4 15.81 -8.54 -7.37
CA GLN A 4 15.42 -9.56 -6.40
C GLN A 4 14.47 -8.95 -5.35
N ILE A 5 13.20 -9.37 -5.35
CA ILE A 5 12.16 -8.81 -4.46
C ILE A 5 12.29 -9.36 -3.02
N PHE A 6 12.69 -10.62 -2.91
CA PHE A 6 12.74 -11.37 -1.65
C PHE A 6 14.16 -11.64 -1.18
N THR A 7 14.36 -11.74 0.14
CA THR A 7 15.63 -12.21 0.72
C THR A 7 15.95 -13.65 0.27
N PRO A 8 17.23 -14.07 0.25
CA PRO A 8 17.61 -15.43 -0.12
C PRO A 8 16.86 -16.51 0.68
N ILE A 9 16.71 -16.32 2.00
CA ILE A 9 15.92 -17.21 2.86
C ILE A 9 14.46 -17.29 2.38
N SER A 10 13.86 -16.16 2.01
CA SER A 10 12.45 -16.12 1.61
C SER A 10 12.23 -16.77 0.24
N LEU A 11 13.18 -16.62 -0.69
CA LEU A 11 13.17 -17.35 -1.96
C LEU A 11 13.29 -18.85 -1.72
N MET A 12 14.25 -19.27 -0.90
CA MET A 12 14.42 -20.67 -0.50
C MET A 12 13.12 -21.22 0.10
N LYS A 13 12.44 -20.51 1.00
CA LYS A 13 11.17 -20.97 1.57
C LYS A 13 10.08 -21.22 0.53
N LYS A 14 9.99 -20.36 -0.49
CA LYS A 14 8.98 -20.48 -1.56
C LYS A 14 9.16 -21.73 -2.42
N VAL A 15 10.37 -22.30 -2.44
CA VAL A 15 10.69 -23.54 -3.16
C VAL A 15 10.15 -24.77 -2.44
N PHE A 16 10.10 -24.73 -1.10
CA PHE A 16 9.58 -25.81 -0.28
C PHE A 16 8.05 -25.76 -0.24
N ARG A 17 7.41 -26.87 -0.56
CA ARG A 17 5.96 -27.04 -0.43
C ARG A 17 5.60 -27.27 1.04
N LEU A 18 4.32 -27.04 1.36
CA LEU A 18 3.79 -27.30 2.71
C LEU A 18 4.06 -28.75 3.12
N GLY A 19 4.85 -28.93 4.19
CA GLY A 19 5.20 -30.24 4.74
C GLY A 19 6.51 -30.83 4.22
N GLU A 20 7.13 -30.26 3.18
CA GLU A 20 8.48 -30.64 2.76
C GLU A 20 9.49 -30.16 3.80
N ARG A 21 10.37 -31.08 4.24
CA ARG A 21 11.42 -30.80 5.23
C ARG A 21 12.82 -30.86 4.66
N SER A 22 12.99 -31.46 3.49
CA SER A 22 14.28 -31.56 2.82
C SER A 22 14.09 -31.65 1.32
N LEU A 23 15.04 -31.09 0.57
CA LEU A 23 15.08 -31.14 -0.88
C LEU A 23 16.54 -31.28 -1.33
N ALA A 24 16.72 -31.90 -2.50
CA ALA A 24 18.03 -31.92 -3.15
C ALA A 24 18.37 -30.51 -3.67
N ARG A 25 19.65 -30.13 -3.61
CA ARG A 25 20.15 -28.83 -4.07
C ARG A 25 19.81 -28.57 -5.54
N GLU A 26 19.95 -29.58 -6.39
CA GLU A 26 19.59 -29.55 -7.81
C GLU A 26 18.09 -29.26 -8.02
N GLU A 27 17.22 -29.90 -7.23
CA GLU A 27 15.77 -29.67 -7.27
C GLU A 27 15.42 -28.26 -6.79
N ILE A 28 16.15 -27.74 -5.79
CA ILE A 28 15.97 -26.36 -5.33
C ILE A 28 16.32 -25.38 -6.45
N SER A 29 17.47 -25.55 -7.10
CA SER A 29 17.90 -24.72 -8.23
C SER A 29 16.89 -24.75 -9.38
N HIS A 30 16.40 -25.94 -9.76
CA HIS A 30 15.39 -26.09 -10.80
C HIS A 30 14.06 -25.39 -10.43
N ARG A 31 13.59 -25.51 -9.18
CA ARG A 31 12.38 -24.81 -8.73
C ARG A 31 12.56 -23.29 -8.65
N LEU A 32 13.73 -22.81 -8.25
CA LEU A 32 14.06 -21.38 -8.24
C LEU A 32 14.06 -20.80 -9.66
N GLU A 33 14.54 -21.57 -10.64
CA GLU A 33 14.51 -21.22 -12.05
C GLU A 33 13.07 -21.03 -12.54
N ILE A 34 12.18 -21.98 -12.22
CA ILE A 34 10.75 -21.87 -12.56
C ILE A 34 10.13 -20.62 -11.93
N LEU A 35 10.39 -20.38 -10.63
CA LEU A 35 9.83 -19.24 -9.90
C LEU A 35 10.34 -17.88 -10.39
N ASN A 36 11.54 -17.82 -10.96
CA ASN A 36 12.18 -16.58 -11.43
C ASN A 36 12.39 -16.56 -12.95
N SER A 37 11.54 -17.27 -13.69
CA SER A 37 11.59 -17.33 -15.15
C SER A 37 11.73 -15.92 -15.75
N GLY A 38 12.92 -15.58 -16.26
CA GLY A 38 13.22 -14.25 -16.82
C GLY A 38 14.33 -13.44 -16.12
N ASN A 39 14.86 -13.92 -14.99
CA ASN A 39 16.03 -13.32 -14.33
C ASN A 39 17.24 -14.26 -14.36
N SER A 40 18.39 -13.78 -14.84
CA SER A 40 19.66 -14.51 -14.78
C SER A 40 20.28 -14.42 -13.38
N LEU A 41 19.61 -14.99 -12.39
CA LEU A 41 20.16 -15.09 -11.04
C LEU A 41 21.04 -16.33 -10.94
N ASP A 42 22.18 -16.19 -10.27
CA ASP A 42 22.99 -17.34 -9.89
C ASP A 42 22.31 -18.03 -8.68
N PHE A 43 21.52 -19.06 -8.95
CA PHE A 43 20.74 -19.76 -7.92
C PHE A 43 21.64 -20.42 -6.87
N GLU A 44 22.86 -20.82 -7.23
CA GLU A 44 23.81 -21.38 -6.27
C GLU A 44 24.27 -20.33 -5.26
N GLN A 45 24.47 -19.09 -5.70
CA GLN A 45 24.77 -17.98 -4.79
C GLN A 45 23.59 -17.69 -3.85
N ILE A 46 22.35 -17.79 -4.33
CA ILE A 46 21.15 -17.60 -3.48
C ILE A 46 21.06 -18.68 -2.42
N ILE A 47 21.27 -19.94 -2.81
CA ILE A 47 21.27 -21.08 -1.89
C ILE A 47 22.36 -20.90 -0.83
N GLN A 48 23.58 -20.55 -1.26
CA GLN A 48 24.70 -20.36 -0.34
C GLN A 48 24.47 -19.18 0.61
N ALA A 49 23.99 -18.04 0.08
CA ALA A 49 23.66 -16.87 0.89
C ALA A 49 22.59 -17.17 1.94
N ALA A 50 21.59 -17.99 1.60
CA ALA A 50 20.57 -18.42 2.55
C ALA A 50 21.12 -19.37 3.63
N LEU A 51 22.10 -20.22 3.31
CA LEU A 51 22.74 -21.12 4.29
C LEU A 51 23.71 -20.38 5.22
N ASP A 52 24.39 -19.35 4.72
CA ASP A 52 25.41 -18.60 5.48
C ASP A 52 24.82 -17.58 6.46
N GLU A 53 23.51 -17.27 6.37
CA GLU A 53 22.85 -16.36 7.30
C GLU A 53 22.84 -16.93 8.74
N ALA A 54 23.20 -16.09 9.73
CA ALA A 54 23.41 -16.51 11.12
C ALA A 54 22.18 -17.17 11.79
N ASN A 55 20.97 -16.81 11.36
CA ASN A 55 19.71 -17.35 11.85
C ASN A 55 18.96 -18.16 10.77
N SER A 56 19.71 -18.75 9.83
CA SER A 56 19.12 -19.52 8.75
C SER A 56 18.30 -20.71 9.29
N PRO A 57 17.07 -20.91 8.79
CA PRO A 57 16.32 -22.12 9.07
C PRO A 57 16.76 -23.29 8.19
N PHE A 58 17.69 -23.08 7.26
CA PHE A 58 18.19 -24.09 6.34
C PHE A 58 19.52 -24.63 6.83
N GLN A 59 19.72 -25.94 6.69
CA GLN A 59 20.97 -26.62 7.03
C GLN A 59 21.31 -27.66 5.97
N GLU A 60 22.59 -27.89 5.74
CA GLU A 60 23.03 -29.06 4.98
C GLU A 60 22.69 -30.32 5.78
N GLY A 61 22.03 -31.28 5.14
CA GLY A 61 21.64 -32.54 5.76
C GLY A 61 22.79 -33.52 5.89
N SER A 62 22.50 -34.82 5.77
CA SER A 62 23.52 -35.89 5.79
C SER A 62 24.57 -35.79 4.66
N SER A 63 24.25 -35.06 3.59
CA SER A 63 25.13 -34.73 2.49
C SER A 63 24.92 -33.28 2.07
N LYS A 64 25.97 -32.61 1.56
CA LYS A 64 25.88 -31.25 0.99
C LYS A 64 24.90 -31.12 -0.17
N ALA A 65 24.51 -32.25 -0.76
CA ALA A 65 23.51 -32.31 -1.82
C ALA A 65 22.07 -32.16 -1.31
N ILE A 66 21.83 -32.31 -0.01
CA ILE A 66 20.50 -32.24 0.60
C ILE A 66 20.44 -31.05 1.53
N ILE A 67 19.43 -30.20 1.35
CA ILE A 67 19.16 -29.07 2.23
C ILE A 67 17.89 -29.36 3.03
N GLU A 68 18.00 -29.24 4.34
CA GLU A 68 16.92 -29.45 5.29
C GLU A 68 16.37 -28.11 5.79
N PHE A 69 15.05 -28.00 5.90
CA PHE A 69 14.35 -26.85 6.44
C PHE A 69 13.84 -27.15 7.86
N GLN A 70 14.42 -26.48 8.84
CA GLN A 70 14.07 -26.61 10.26
C GLN A 70 12.97 -25.62 10.63
N GLN A 71 11.73 -26.04 10.41
CA GLN A 71 10.58 -25.24 10.82
C GLN A 71 10.45 -25.19 12.35
N LYS A 72 10.42 -23.98 12.91
CA LYS A 72 10.17 -23.75 14.34
C LYS A 72 8.93 -22.87 14.52
N PRO A 73 7.73 -23.47 14.63
CA PRO A 73 6.52 -22.69 14.85
C PRO A 73 6.58 -22.01 16.22
N SER A 74 6.28 -20.71 16.24
CA SER A 74 6.22 -19.90 17.46
C SER A 74 4.78 -19.45 17.71
N PRO A 75 4.28 -19.47 18.97
CA PRO A 75 2.96 -18.92 19.28
C PRO A 75 2.87 -17.42 18.98
N VAL A 76 3.99 -16.70 19.01
CA VAL A 76 4.05 -15.29 18.62
C VAL A 76 3.93 -15.14 17.10
N ALA A 77 4.51 -16.06 16.32
CA ALA A 77 4.34 -16.08 14.87
C ALA A 77 2.87 -16.27 14.47
N GLU A 78 2.09 -17.05 15.23
CA GLU A 78 0.64 -17.13 15.02
C GLU A 78 -0.06 -15.77 15.22
N ALA A 79 0.33 -15.01 16.25
CA ALA A 79 -0.19 -13.66 16.44
C ALA A 79 0.19 -12.72 15.29
N VAL A 80 1.39 -12.84 14.72
CA VAL A 80 1.82 -12.10 13.53
C VAL A 80 0.97 -12.47 12.32
N SER A 81 0.75 -13.77 12.07
CA SER A 81 -0.12 -14.26 11.00
C SER A 81 -1.52 -13.66 11.11
N GLN A 82 -2.10 -13.63 12.32
CA GLN A 82 -3.40 -13.03 12.55
C GLN A 82 -3.41 -11.51 12.35
N ILE A 83 -2.32 -10.81 12.66
CA ILE A 83 -2.19 -9.37 12.39
C ILE A 83 -2.19 -9.12 10.88
N LEU A 84 -1.37 -9.86 10.12
CA LEU A 84 -1.26 -9.69 8.67
C LEU A 84 -2.57 -10.08 7.95
N ASN A 85 -3.22 -11.18 8.36
CA ASN A 85 -4.48 -11.64 7.77
C ASN A 85 -5.69 -10.74 8.05
N LYS A 86 -5.68 -9.99 9.17
CA LYS A 86 -6.79 -9.10 9.57
C LYS A 86 -6.65 -7.68 9.03
N MET A 87 -5.59 -7.36 8.29
CA MET A 87 -5.44 -6.03 7.71
C MET A 87 -6.28 -5.86 6.46
N ASP A 88 -7.07 -4.80 6.44
CA ASP A 88 -7.80 -4.39 5.25
C ASP A 88 -6.88 -3.78 4.18
N THR A 89 -5.65 -3.38 4.53
CA THR A 89 -4.71 -2.75 3.60
C THR A 89 -3.84 -3.74 2.82
N GLY A 90 -3.75 -5.01 3.23
CA GLY A 90 -2.95 -6.03 2.52
C GLY A 90 -1.48 -5.67 2.33
N ALA A 91 -0.91 -4.80 3.18
CA ALA A 91 0.42 -4.22 2.98
C ALA A 91 1.50 -4.95 3.82
N PRO A 92 2.73 -5.15 3.29
CA PRO A 92 3.88 -5.65 4.04
C PRO A 92 4.24 -4.70 5.18
N MET A 93 4.75 -5.25 6.28
CA MET A 93 5.04 -4.49 7.50
C MET A 93 6.51 -4.56 7.90
N THR A 94 7.07 -3.46 8.40
CA THR A 94 8.41 -3.52 9.00
C THR A 94 8.39 -4.23 10.36
N GLU A 95 9.57 -4.59 10.84
CA GLU A 95 9.76 -5.23 12.14
C GLU A 95 9.21 -4.36 13.28
N GLU A 96 9.47 -3.06 13.26
CA GLU A 96 8.99 -2.11 14.27
C GLU A 96 7.47 -2.03 14.28
N GLN A 97 6.84 -2.02 13.10
CA GLN A 97 5.39 -1.98 12.99
C GLN A 97 4.76 -3.27 13.54
N LEU A 98 5.36 -4.43 13.27
CA LEU A 98 4.93 -5.71 13.83
C LEU A 98 5.10 -5.74 15.35
N LEU A 99 6.27 -5.35 15.87
CA LEU A 99 6.52 -5.27 17.32
C LEU A 99 5.52 -4.34 18.01
N ARG A 100 5.29 -3.14 17.45
CA ARG A 100 4.34 -2.17 18.00
C ARG A 100 2.94 -2.77 18.12
N ARG A 101 2.47 -3.50 17.11
CA ARG A 101 1.14 -4.15 17.14
C ARG A 101 1.07 -5.37 18.03
N LEU A 102 2.14 -6.15 18.14
CA LEU A 102 2.20 -7.26 19.09
C LEU A 102 2.17 -6.75 20.53
N ARG A 103 2.90 -5.67 20.82
CA ARG A 103 2.92 -5.00 22.14
C ARG A 103 1.57 -4.36 22.47
N SER A 104 0.94 -3.65 21.52
CA SER A 104 -0.38 -3.06 21.76
C SER A 104 -1.47 -4.10 22.04
N LYS A 105 -1.29 -5.34 21.56
CA LYS A 105 -2.17 -6.48 21.83
C LYS A 105 -1.71 -7.35 23.01
N ASN A 106 -0.71 -6.91 23.77
CA ASN A 106 -0.10 -7.64 24.90
C ASN A 106 0.32 -9.08 24.55
N LYS A 107 0.80 -9.30 23.32
CA LYS A 107 1.28 -10.62 22.87
C LYS A 107 2.75 -10.89 23.18
N ILE A 108 3.53 -9.83 23.41
CA ILE A 108 4.96 -9.89 23.73
C ILE A 108 5.35 -8.83 24.75
N SER A 109 6.48 -9.05 25.43
CA SER A 109 7.14 -8.05 26.28
C SER A 109 7.79 -6.94 25.45
N TRP A 110 7.95 -5.76 26.05
CA TRP A 110 8.72 -4.64 25.48
C TRP A 110 10.20 -4.98 25.27
N SER A 111 10.76 -5.88 26.08
CA SER A 111 12.15 -6.31 26.01
C SER A 111 12.41 -7.46 25.01
N LEU A 112 11.36 -8.01 24.40
CA LEU A 112 11.52 -9.09 23.43
C LEU A 112 12.11 -8.53 22.12
N ALA A 113 13.25 -9.09 21.71
CA ALA A 113 13.88 -8.82 20.43
C ALA A 113 13.14 -9.54 19.29
N PHE A 114 13.10 -8.95 18.09
CA PHE A 114 12.29 -9.43 16.96
C PHE A 114 12.74 -10.79 16.45
N GLU A 115 14.04 -11.06 16.47
CA GLU A 115 14.66 -12.32 16.03
C GLU A 115 14.10 -13.51 16.82
N ARG A 116 13.75 -13.29 18.09
CA ARG A 116 13.15 -14.32 18.96
C ARG A 116 11.71 -14.67 18.60
N ILE A 117 11.05 -13.88 17.76
CA ILE A 117 9.72 -14.24 17.23
C ILE A 117 9.82 -15.47 16.32
N GLY A 118 10.95 -15.61 15.62
CA GLY A 118 11.24 -16.78 14.79
C GLY A 118 10.54 -16.77 13.43
N LEU A 119 10.19 -15.59 12.88
CA LEU A 119 9.53 -15.50 11.56
C LEU A 119 10.41 -16.06 10.42
N LEU A 120 11.74 -15.94 10.54
CA LEU A 120 12.68 -16.56 9.61
C LEU A 120 12.55 -18.09 9.59
N ALA A 121 12.16 -18.74 10.69
CA ALA A 121 11.99 -20.20 10.74
C ALA A 121 10.57 -20.69 10.45
N ASP A 122 9.63 -19.80 10.15
CA ASP A 122 8.25 -20.17 9.83
C ASP A 122 7.99 -19.99 8.32
N HIS A 123 7.51 -21.05 7.67
CA HIS A 123 7.30 -21.09 6.21
C HIS A 123 6.24 -20.09 5.73
N ARG A 124 5.35 -19.65 6.62
CA ARG A 124 4.22 -18.78 6.28
C ARG A 124 4.64 -17.34 6.02
N PHE A 125 5.86 -16.97 6.40
CA PHE A 125 6.35 -15.60 6.30
C PHE A 125 7.50 -15.52 5.31
N SER A 126 7.43 -14.48 4.49
CA SER A 126 8.47 -14.06 3.57
C SER A 126 8.87 -12.62 3.91
N GLN A 127 10.13 -12.29 3.68
CA GLN A 127 10.71 -10.98 3.88
C GLN A 127 11.18 -10.41 2.54
N LEU A 128 10.83 -9.15 2.29
CA LEU A 128 11.33 -8.37 1.16
C LEU A 128 12.77 -7.93 1.42
N VAL A 129 13.49 -7.56 0.37
CA VAL A 129 14.88 -7.08 0.49
C VAL A 129 14.98 -5.78 1.32
N ASP A 130 13.92 -4.97 1.36
CA ASP A 130 13.85 -3.78 2.21
C ASP A 130 13.48 -4.06 3.69
N GLY A 131 13.38 -5.35 4.08
CA GLY A 131 13.11 -5.76 5.45
C GLY A 131 11.62 -5.85 5.81
N ARG A 132 10.70 -5.51 4.92
CA ARG A 132 9.25 -5.68 5.19
C ARG A 132 8.83 -7.14 5.12
N TRP A 133 7.96 -7.53 6.04
CA TRP A 133 7.42 -8.87 6.22
C TRP A 133 6.01 -9.00 5.66
N LEU A 134 5.75 -10.12 5.01
CA LEU A 134 4.46 -10.48 4.42
C LEU A 134 4.20 -11.99 4.51
N LEU A 135 2.98 -12.40 4.18
CA LEU A 135 2.63 -13.81 4.13
C LEU A 135 3.03 -14.43 2.79
N THR A 136 3.66 -15.60 2.83
CA THR A 136 4.16 -16.31 1.65
C THR A 136 3.07 -16.60 0.61
N ASN A 137 1.81 -16.71 1.05
CA ASN A 137 0.64 -16.96 0.21
C ASN A 137 0.06 -15.70 -0.45
N TRP A 138 0.68 -14.54 -0.28
CA TRP A 138 0.30 -13.34 -1.01
C TRP A 138 0.92 -13.37 -2.41
N GLU A 139 0.12 -13.04 -3.41
CA GLU A 139 0.47 -13.05 -4.82
C GLU A 139 0.69 -11.61 -5.30
N PHE A 140 1.74 -11.38 -6.08
CA PHE A 140 1.96 -10.08 -6.70
C PHE A 140 1.06 -9.93 -7.90
N VAL A 141 0.42 -8.77 -8.00
CA VAL A 141 -0.49 -8.44 -9.11
C VAL A 141 0.06 -7.33 -10.02
N ASN A 142 1.39 -7.14 -10.02
CA ASN A 142 2.04 -6.07 -10.77
C ASN A 142 1.84 -6.24 -12.29
N ASP A 143 1.91 -7.47 -12.79
CA ASP A 143 1.71 -7.78 -14.21
C ASP A 143 0.28 -7.47 -14.64
N GLU A 144 -0.69 -7.90 -13.84
CA GLU A 144 -2.11 -7.70 -14.13
C GLU A 144 -2.49 -6.23 -14.05
N VAL A 145 -1.95 -5.49 -13.09
CA VAL A 145 -2.13 -4.03 -13.02
C VAL A 145 -1.50 -3.36 -14.23
N TYR A 146 -0.30 -3.78 -14.64
CA TYR A 146 0.36 -3.24 -15.84
C TYR A 146 -0.46 -3.49 -17.10
N HIS A 147 -0.94 -4.72 -17.28
CA HIS A 147 -1.79 -5.10 -18.41
C HIS A 147 -3.09 -4.30 -18.42
N TYR A 148 -3.78 -4.22 -17.27
CA TYR A 148 -5.01 -3.46 -17.14
C TYR A 148 -4.82 -1.99 -17.52
N LEU A 149 -3.78 -1.32 -17.00
CA LEU A 149 -3.53 0.08 -17.30
C LEU A 149 -3.13 0.31 -18.76
N THR A 150 -2.39 -0.62 -19.35
CA THR A 150 -2.01 -0.54 -20.76
C THR A 150 -3.22 -0.74 -21.69
N GLU A 151 -4.08 -1.70 -21.39
CA GLU A 151 -5.31 -1.97 -22.15
C GLU A 151 -6.31 -0.81 -22.11
N HIS A 152 -6.36 -0.08 -21.00
CA HIS A 152 -7.24 1.08 -20.82
C HIS A 152 -6.54 2.42 -21.13
N GLU A 153 -5.37 2.37 -21.79
CA GLU A 153 -4.56 3.54 -22.17
C GLU A 153 -4.32 4.53 -21.01
N THR A 154 -4.30 4.03 -19.78
CA THR A 154 -4.17 4.84 -18.57
C THR A 154 -2.70 5.00 -18.22
N THR A 155 -2.14 6.16 -18.55
CA THR A 155 -0.71 6.46 -18.31
C THR A 155 -0.41 6.82 -16.87
N GLN A 156 -1.38 7.37 -16.13
CA GLN A 156 -1.22 7.79 -14.74
C GLN A 156 -2.45 7.46 -13.89
N VAL A 157 -2.21 7.02 -12.65
CA VAL A 157 -3.24 6.72 -11.66
C VAL A 157 -2.89 7.41 -10.34
N PRO A 158 -3.78 8.21 -9.75
CA PRO A 158 -3.57 8.76 -8.42
C PRO A 158 -3.38 7.65 -7.38
N ARG A 159 -2.39 7.79 -6.48
CA ARG A 159 -2.04 6.73 -5.51
C ARG A 159 -3.23 6.31 -4.63
N ARG A 160 -4.10 7.27 -4.28
CA ARG A 160 -5.33 7.05 -3.51
C ARG A 160 -6.34 6.14 -4.22
N GLU A 161 -6.31 6.10 -5.56
CA GLU A 161 -7.26 5.34 -6.40
C GLU A 161 -6.78 3.91 -6.66
N ILE A 162 -5.51 3.59 -6.41
CA ILE A 162 -4.94 2.25 -6.62
C ILE A 162 -5.71 1.19 -5.81
N ALA A 163 -6.05 1.49 -4.55
CA ALA A 163 -6.81 0.56 -3.73
C ALA A 163 -8.22 0.30 -4.29
N GLN A 164 -8.85 1.32 -4.88
CA GLN A 164 -10.16 1.20 -5.51
C GLN A 164 -10.06 0.48 -6.88
N LEU A 165 -9.00 0.73 -7.64
CA LEU A 165 -8.68 0.06 -8.90
C LEU A 165 -8.57 -1.45 -8.68
N LEU A 166 -7.77 -1.88 -7.72
CA LEU A 166 -7.56 -3.29 -7.40
C LEU A 166 -8.87 -3.98 -6.98
N ASP A 167 -9.65 -3.33 -6.12
CA ASP A 167 -10.86 -3.93 -5.53
C ASP A 167 -12.05 -3.93 -6.51
N VAL A 168 -12.36 -2.76 -7.10
CA VAL A 168 -13.57 -2.55 -7.91
C VAL A 168 -13.37 -2.97 -9.37
N LYS A 169 -12.23 -2.61 -9.97
CA LYS A 169 -12.01 -2.79 -11.41
C LYS A 169 -11.40 -4.15 -11.74
N MET A 170 -10.53 -4.66 -10.88
CA MET A 170 -9.82 -5.93 -11.12
C MET A 170 -10.39 -7.09 -10.30
N GLY A 171 -11.31 -6.83 -9.36
CA GLY A 171 -11.91 -7.86 -8.51
C GLY A 171 -10.93 -8.52 -7.53
N TYR A 172 -9.74 -7.95 -7.36
CA TYR A 172 -8.75 -8.43 -6.40
C TYR A 172 -9.16 -7.98 -5.00
N ARG A 173 -9.80 -8.89 -4.27
CA ARG A 173 -10.06 -8.68 -2.84
C ARG A 173 -8.73 -8.54 -2.11
N LYS A 174 -8.60 -7.46 -1.34
CA LYS A 174 -7.39 -7.03 -0.60
C LYS A 174 -6.69 -8.09 0.28
N LYS A 175 -7.26 -9.28 0.48
CA LYS A 175 -6.81 -10.26 1.47
C LYS A 175 -5.65 -11.16 1.01
N LYS A 176 -5.24 -11.14 -0.26
CA LYS A 176 -4.15 -12.00 -0.77
C LYS A 176 -3.37 -11.44 -1.96
N CYS A 177 -3.77 -10.29 -2.47
CA CYS A 177 -3.12 -9.68 -3.63
C CYS A 177 -2.28 -8.50 -3.16
N LEU A 178 -1.05 -8.43 -3.64
CA LEU A 178 -0.10 -7.42 -3.26
C LEU A 178 0.37 -6.67 -4.51
N PHE A 179 0.21 -5.36 -4.51
CA PHE A 179 0.74 -4.50 -5.57
C PHE A 179 1.92 -3.71 -5.00
N LEU A 180 3.13 -4.01 -5.51
CA LEU A 180 4.37 -3.34 -5.13
C LEU A 180 5.02 -2.71 -6.37
N PRO A 181 4.53 -1.55 -6.84
CA PRO A 181 5.09 -0.89 -8.01
C PRO A 181 6.57 -0.51 -7.84
N GLU A 182 7.06 -0.38 -6.60
CA GLU A 182 8.44 0.03 -6.31
C GLU A 182 9.48 -1.02 -6.72
N TYR A 183 9.06 -2.27 -6.90
CA TYR A 183 9.93 -3.38 -7.33
C TYR A 183 9.85 -3.66 -8.83
N ASP A 184 9.07 -2.87 -9.58
CA ASP A 184 8.81 -3.12 -10.98
C ASP A 184 9.16 -1.90 -11.83
N GLN A 185 10.15 -2.08 -12.71
CA GLN A 185 10.71 -1.04 -13.56
C GLN A 185 9.71 -0.46 -14.58
N ARG A 186 8.56 -1.11 -14.79
CA ARG A 186 7.49 -0.60 -15.65
C ARG A 186 6.70 0.51 -14.99
N PHE A 187 6.83 0.69 -13.68
CA PHE A 187 6.14 1.73 -12.94
C PHE A 187 7.12 2.79 -12.47
N GLN A 188 6.67 4.04 -12.49
CA GLN A 188 7.32 5.14 -11.82
C GLN A 188 6.36 5.66 -10.74
N ILE A 189 6.83 5.69 -9.50
CA ILE A 189 6.04 6.19 -8.37
C ILE A 189 6.51 7.60 -8.07
N ASP A 190 5.58 8.54 -8.11
CA ASP A 190 5.75 9.86 -7.51
C ASP A 190 4.98 9.92 -6.17
N GLN A 191 5.11 11.02 -5.43
CA GLN A 191 4.44 11.19 -4.13
C GLN A 191 2.91 11.05 -4.25
N THR A 192 2.32 11.47 -5.37
CA THR A 192 0.86 11.58 -5.55
C THR A 192 0.28 10.63 -6.59
N SER A 193 1.08 10.16 -7.55
CA SER A 193 0.61 9.34 -8.67
C SER A 193 1.58 8.20 -9.01
N LEU A 194 1.01 7.18 -9.64
CA LEU A 194 1.70 6.07 -10.28
C LEU A 194 1.64 6.29 -11.80
N ALA A 195 2.79 6.35 -12.45
CA ALA A 195 2.88 6.42 -13.90
C ALA A 195 3.35 5.09 -14.49
N VAL A 196 2.78 4.70 -15.63
CA VAL A 196 3.23 3.54 -16.41
C VAL A 196 4.29 4.01 -17.41
N LEU A 197 5.50 3.47 -17.29
CA LEU A 197 6.59 3.72 -18.23
C LEU A 197 6.35 2.84 -19.47
N SER A 198 5.68 3.38 -20.47
CA SER A 198 5.57 2.72 -21.77
C SER A 198 6.98 2.50 -22.32
N LYS A 199 7.34 1.25 -22.65
CA LYS A 199 8.50 1.03 -23.54
C LYS A 199 8.22 1.77 -24.84
N ALA A 200 9.00 2.82 -25.12
CA ALA A 200 9.03 3.43 -26.43
C ALA A 200 9.22 2.31 -27.49
N PRO A 201 8.47 2.33 -28.61
CA PRO A 201 8.81 1.48 -29.73
C PRO A 201 10.21 1.90 -30.23
N VAL A 202 11.17 0.99 -30.10
CA VAL A 202 12.47 1.12 -30.74
C VAL A 202 12.25 1.01 -32.24
N GLY A 203 12.47 2.10 -32.97
CA GLY A 203 12.54 2.08 -34.43
C GLY A 203 11.96 3.32 -35.11
N ASN A 204 12.66 4.45 -35.02
CA ASN A 204 13.40 4.99 -36.17
C ASN A 204 14.00 6.35 -35.81
N ALA A 205 15.31 6.47 -36.06
CA ALA A 205 15.96 7.73 -36.42
C ALA A 205 15.15 8.39 -37.56
N SER A 206 15.06 9.72 -37.69
CA SER A 206 16.15 10.68 -37.74
C SER A 206 15.58 12.10 -37.72
N GLU A 207 16.48 13.05 -37.43
CA GLU A 207 16.54 14.39 -38.03
C GLU A 207 15.63 15.51 -37.52
N GLU A 208 16.28 16.33 -36.69
CA GLU A 208 16.24 17.80 -36.72
C GLU A 208 15.85 18.40 -38.08
N THR A 209 14.96 19.41 -38.09
CA THR A 209 15.12 20.61 -38.93
C THR A 209 14.40 21.79 -38.28
N ARG A 210 15.17 22.87 -38.06
CA ARG A 210 14.74 24.23 -37.70
C ARG A 210 14.14 24.98 -38.89
N ARG A 211 13.19 25.89 -38.64
CA ARG A 211 13.08 27.32 -39.09
C ARG A 211 11.60 27.77 -39.12
N GLU A 212 11.24 28.78 -38.32
CA GLU A 212 11.03 30.22 -38.64
C GLU A 212 9.72 30.45 -39.43
N GLU A 213 8.69 31.02 -38.81
CA GLU A 213 8.26 32.46 -38.82
C GLU A 213 7.17 32.73 -39.87
N ASP A 214 5.96 33.10 -39.42
CA ASP A 214 5.02 34.13 -39.93
C ASP A 214 3.67 33.93 -39.19
N GLY A 215 2.90 34.89 -38.70
CA GLY A 215 2.73 36.29 -39.07
C GLY A 215 1.25 36.55 -39.44
N GLY A 216 0.51 37.33 -38.63
CA GLY A 216 -0.79 37.97 -38.98
C GLY A 216 -2.05 37.17 -38.61
N GLU A 217 -2.82 37.54 -37.57
CA GLU A 217 -3.81 38.64 -37.45
C GLU A 217 -5.27 38.28 -37.83
N THR A 218 -6.08 38.17 -36.77
CA THR A 218 -7.39 38.84 -36.52
C THR A 218 -8.60 38.62 -37.44
N LEU A 219 -9.73 38.19 -36.83
CA LEU A 219 -11.12 38.70 -36.98
C LEU A 219 -12.04 37.89 -36.03
N GLN A 220 -12.28 38.33 -34.80
CA GLN A 220 -13.50 39.05 -34.37
C GLN A 220 -14.81 38.65 -35.06
N THR A 221 -15.65 37.91 -34.32
CA THR A 221 -17.11 38.11 -34.35
C THR A 221 -17.62 38.13 -32.91
N GLN A 222 -17.96 39.33 -32.43
CA GLN A 222 -18.78 39.55 -31.25
C GLN A 222 -20.26 39.31 -31.60
N ALA A 223 -21.05 38.76 -30.68
CA ALA A 223 -22.06 39.53 -29.91
C ALA A 223 -23.17 38.63 -29.33
N ASN A 224 -23.29 38.68 -27.99
CA ASN A 224 -24.47 38.87 -27.13
C ASN A 224 -25.72 37.96 -27.31
N ALA A 225 -26.44 37.52 -26.27
CA ALA A 225 -26.75 38.20 -25.01
C ALA A 225 -27.26 37.23 -23.91
N LYS A 226 -26.95 37.61 -22.67
CA LYS A 226 -27.77 37.61 -21.42
C LYS A 226 -28.22 36.28 -20.81
N GLU A 227 -27.63 35.93 -19.68
CA GLU A 227 -28.06 36.18 -18.29
C GLU A 227 -28.99 35.08 -17.76
N ASP A 228 -28.44 34.15 -16.98
CA ASP A 228 -29.02 33.89 -15.66
C ASP A 228 -27.99 33.35 -14.66
N LYS A 229 -28.15 33.82 -13.43
CA LYS A 229 -27.20 33.76 -12.31
C LYS A 229 -27.14 32.37 -11.68
N SER A 230 -25.96 31.86 -11.35
CA SER A 230 -25.78 30.98 -10.18
C SER A 230 -24.32 30.91 -9.73
N PHE A 231 -24.15 31.03 -8.42
CA PHE A 231 -22.92 31.02 -7.64
C PHE A 231 -21.97 29.86 -7.97
N MET A 232 -20.88 30.09 -8.72
CA MET A 232 -19.77 29.12 -8.79
C MET A 232 -18.43 29.69 -9.27
N GLU A 233 -18.16 30.97 -9.05
CA GLU A 233 -16.94 31.63 -9.57
C GLU A 233 -16.00 32.19 -8.47
N VAL A 234 -16.28 31.90 -7.20
CA VAL A 234 -15.37 32.25 -6.08
C VAL A 234 -14.47 31.07 -5.66
N ALA A 235 -14.77 29.84 -6.13
CA ALA A 235 -13.97 28.66 -5.82
C ALA A 235 -12.76 28.45 -6.75
N ALA A 236 -12.73 29.11 -7.93
CA ALA A 236 -11.68 28.93 -8.93
C ALA A 236 -10.51 29.92 -8.81
N ALA A 237 -10.58 30.92 -7.93
CA ALA A 237 -9.56 31.98 -7.79
C ALA A 237 -8.62 31.82 -6.58
N MET A 238 -8.64 30.68 -5.87
CA MET A 238 -7.66 30.37 -4.81
C MET A 238 -6.85 29.08 -5.09
N SER A 239 -6.72 28.69 -6.35
CA SER A 239 -5.95 27.49 -6.75
C SER A 239 -4.69 27.81 -7.56
N GLN A 240 -4.23 29.06 -7.55
CA GLN A 240 -2.90 29.39 -8.06
C GLN A 240 -2.15 30.25 -7.05
N VAL A 241 -0.92 29.83 -6.77
CA VAL A 241 0.12 30.46 -5.96
C VAL A 241 -0.05 30.23 -4.46
N VAL A 242 0.55 29.15 -3.94
CA VAL A 242 1.80 29.17 -3.12
C VAL A 242 2.19 27.70 -2.88
N GLU A 243 3.12 27.17 -3.69
CA GLU A 243 3.95 26.03 -3.29
C GLU A 243 4.93 26.53 -2.22
N ALA A 244 4.48 26.56 -0.96
CA ALA A 244 5.36 26.64 0.19
C ALA A 244 5.39 25.25 0.82
N LYS A 245 6.60 24.74 1.09
CA LYS A 245 6.88 23.48 1.80
C LYS A 245 5.93 23.35 3.00
N LYS A 246 4.87 22.55 2.87
CA LYS A 246 4.01 22.20 4.00
C LYS A 246 4.84 21.39 4.98
N THR A 247 4.93 21.90 6.19
CA THR A 247 5.56 21.19 7.30
C THR A 247 4.62 20.08 7.77
N ILE A 248 5.13 19.10 8.53
CA ILE A 248 4.32 18.05 9.17
C ILE A 248 3.18 18.68 10.00
N VAL A 249 3.36 19.90 10.51
CA VAL A 249 2.34 20.65 11.24
C VAL A 249 1.17 21.03 10.32
N ASP A 250 1.43 21.42 9.07
CA ASP A 250 0.38 21.79 8.11
C ASP A 250 -0.44 20.56 7.66
N GLU A 251 0.19 19.39 7.54
CA GLU A 251 -0.53 18.13 7.27
C GLU A 251 -1.40 17.71 8.46
N VAL A 252 -0.91 17.89 9.69
CA VAL A 252 -1.69 17.62 10.90
C VAL A 252 -2.85 18.60 11.05
N VAL A 253 -2.67 19.87 10.70
CA VAL A 253 -3.74 20.88 10.69
C VAL A 253 -4.79 20.56 9.62
N ASP A 254 -4.38 20.14 8.42
CA ASP A 254 -5.29 19.69 7.37
C ASP A 254 -6.11 18.45 7.80
N ASP A 255 -5.47 17.46 8.43
CA ASP A 255 -6.13 16.27 8.97
C ASP A 255 -7.11 16.61 10.10
N LEU A 256 -6.76 17.55 10.99
CA LEU A 256 -7.61 18.04 12.07
C LEU A 256 -8.81 18.82 11.51
N MET A 257 -8.61 19.68 10.51
CA MET A 257 -9.70 20.38 9.81
C MET A 257 -10.63 19.40 9.08
N GLY A 258 -10.07 18.38 8.43
CA GLY A 258 -10.84 17.31 7.80
C GLY A 258 -11.66 16.49 8.80
N ALA A 259 -11.12 16.23 9.99
CA ALA A 259 -11.86 15.59 11.08
C ALA A 259 -12.99 16.49 11.61
N LEU A 260 -12.76 17.81 11.70
CA LEU A 260 -13.74 18.79 12.18
C LEU A 260 -14.93 18.91 11.23
N ILE A 261 -14.69 18.97 9.91
CA ILE A 261 -15.73 18.98 8.88
C ILE A 261 -16.58 17.70 8.94
N LYS A 262 -15.95 16.53 9.09
CA LYS A 262 -16.67 15.25 9.21
C LYS A 262 -17.53 15.18 10.49
N LEU A 263 -17.03 15.73 11.60
CA LEU A 263 -17.78 15.77 12.85
C LEU A 263 -18.99 16.70 12.76
N GLU A 264 -18.83 17.86 12.10
CA GLU A 264 -19.91 18.81 11.86
C GLU A 264 -20.97 18.24 10.92
N GLN A 265 -20.54 17.52 9.87
CA GLN A 265 -21.43 16.79 8.98
C GLN A 265 -22.24 15.72 9.74
N ARG A 266 -21.58 14.88 10.56
CA ARG A 266 -22.26 13.89 11.41
C ARG A 266 -23.23 14.54 12.40
N SER A 267 -22.88 15.70 12.95
CA SER A 267 -23.74 16.49 13.84
C SER A 267 -25.02 16.96 13.15
N ASN A 268 -24.93 17.31 11.87
CA ASN A 268 -26.10 17.68 11.07
C ASN A 268 -26.94 16.47 10.66
N GLU A 269 -26.32 15.35 10.25
CA GLU A 269 -27.02 14.09 9.94
C GLU A 269 -27.78 13.53 11.16
N MET A 270 -27.21 13.65 12.37
CA MET A 270 -27.90 13.27 13.60
C MET A 270 -29.17 14.08 13.85
N LYS A 271 -29.23 15.36 13.44
CA LYS A 271 -30.46 16.16 13.59
C LYS A 271 -31.58 15.57 12.74
N ASP A 272 -31.27 15.12 11.53
CA ASP A 272 -32.24 14.51 10.62
C ASP A 272 -32.67 13.12 11.11
N GLU A 273 -31.74 12.33 11.64
CA GLU A 273 -32.03 11.03 12.27
C GLU A 273 -32.94 11.16 13.49
N VAL A 274 -32.72 12.17 14.35
CA VAL A 274 -33.58 12.42 15.50
C VAL A 274 -35.01 12.74 15.06
N VAL A 275 -35.20 13.55 14.01
CA VAL A 275 -36.54 13.84 13.45
C VAL A 275 -37.20 12.57 12.90
N GLY A 276 -36.43 11.71 12.21
CA GLY A 276 -36.90 10.41 11.74
C GLY A 276 -37.32 9.47 12.88
N HIS A 277 -36.49 9.36 13.92
CA HIS A 277 -36.78 8.52 15.07
C HIS A 277 -37.94 9.04 15.93
N PHE A 278 -38.12 10.35 16.00
CA PHE A 278 -39.26 11.00 16.66
C PHE A 278 -40.58 10.66 15.94
N SER A 279 -40.55 10.65 14.60
CA SER A 279 -41.69 10.25 13.75
C SER A 279 -42.08 8.77 13.93
N SER A 280 -41.10 7.93 14.25
CA SER A 280 -41.28 6.50 14.57
C SER A 280 -41.50 6.19 16.06
N ASN A 281 -41.59 7.23 16.91
CA ASN A 281 -41.77 7.13 18.37
C ASN A 281 -40.71 6.24 19.07
N ASN A 282 -39.48 6.20 18.54
CA ASN A 282 -38.39 5.37 19.05
C ASN A 282 -37.49 6.16 20.01
N LEU A 283 -37.95 6.29 21.24
CA LEU A 283 -37.28 7.06 22.30
C LEU A 283 -35.91 6.51 22.71
N GLU A 284 -35.67 5.22 22.52
CA GLU A 284 -34.41 4.56 22.88
C GLU A 284 -33.31 4.92 21.87
N ALA A 285 -33.63 4.93 20.57
CA ALA A 285 -32.73 5.41 19.52
C ALA A 285 -32.39 6.90 19.68
N ILE A 286 -33.38 7.73 20.07
CA ILE A 286 -33.16 9.17 20.33
C ILE A 286 -32.22 9.38 21.52
N LYS A 287 -32.35 8.60 22.59
CA LYS A 287 -31.42 8.65 23.73
C LYS A 287 -30.00 8.24 23.33
N GLY A 288 -29.87 7.22 22.49
CA GLY A 288 -28.58 6.82 21.91
C GLY A 288 -27.93 7.95 21.12
N LEU A 289 -28.69 8.60 20.23
CA LEU A 289 -28.22 9.72 19.42
C LEU A 289 -27.86 10.95 20.26
N MET A 290 -28.59 11.24 21.34
CA MET A 290 -28.21 12.32 22.25
C MET A 290 -26.89 12.04 22.98
N SER A 291 -26.64 10.80 23.41
CA SER A 291 -25.36 10.42 24.04
C SER A 291 -24.20 10.45 23.04
N GLU A 292 -24.44 10.05 21.79
CA GLU A 292 -23.47 10.17 20.70
C GLU A 292 -23.15 11.64 20.40
N LYS A 293 -24.19 12.49 20.34
CA LYS A 293 -24.04 13.94 20.14
C LYS A 293 -23.20 14.59 21.24
N GLU A 294 -23.45 14.27 22.50
CA GLU A 294 -22.70 14.82 23.64
C GLU A 294 -21.21 14.42 23.59
N LYS A 295 -20.91 13.18 23.20
CA LYS A 295 -19.54 12.71 22.97
C LYS A 295 -18.89 13.45 21.80
N ASN A 296 -19.62 13.63 20.70
CA ASN A 296 -19.13 14.33 19.52
C ASN A 296 -18.86 15.81 19.82
N GLU A 297 -19.74 16.50 20.58
CA GLU A 297 -19.51 17.88 21.01
C GLU A 297 -18.28 18.00 21.93
N THR A 298 -18.07 17.03 22.83
CA THR A 298 -16.88 16.98 23.69
C THR A 298 -15.59 16.81 22.87
N VAL A 299 -15.60 15.94 21.86
CA VAL A 299 -14.46 15.73 20.96
C VAL A 299 -14.22 16.97 20.09
N LEU A 300 -15.29 17.60 19.59
CA LEU A 300 -15.21 18.82 18.79
C LEU A 300 -14.60 19.98 19.57
N SER A 301 -14.98 20.15 20.83
CA SER A 301 -14.38 21.18 21.72
C SER A 301 -12.88 20.96 21.90
N LYS A 302 -12.45 19.71 22.15
CA LYS A 302 -11.03 19.37 22.30
C LYS A 302 -10.23 19.55 21.02
N LEU A 303 -10.82 19.21 19.86
CA LEU A 303 -10.18 19.41 18.57
C LEU A 303 -10.03 20.90 18.25
N LYS A 304 -11.01 21.73 18.59
CA LYS A 304 -10.91 23.19 18.46
C LYS A 304 -9.81 23.77 19.34
N GLU A 305 -9.72 23.34 20.61
CA GLU A 305 -8.63 23.74 21.52
C GLU A 305 -7.24 23.38 20.94
N ILE A 306 -7.09 22.17 20.40
CA ILE A 306 -5.82 21.72 19.79
C ILE A 306 -5.48 22.52 18.54
N VAL A 307 -6.47 22.84 17.70
CA VAL A 307 -6.26 23.65 16.49
C VAL A 307 -5.88 25.08 16.88
N ASP A 308 -6.57 25.68 17.84
CA ASP A 308 -6.29 27.04 18.34
C ASP A 308 -4.91 27.13 19.03
N GLU A 309 -4.41 26.04 19.63
CA GLU A 309 -3.04 25.96 20.19
C GLU A 309 -1.94 25.79 19.10
N LEU A 310 -2.30 25.31 17.91
CA LEU A 310 -1.38 25.03 16.80
C LEU A 310 -1.31 26.15 15.76
N THR A 311 -2.30 27.05 15.72
CA THR A 311 -2.35 28.26 14.87
C THR A 311 -1.93 29.51 15.63
#